data_AF-K9AWN5-F1
#
_entry.id   AF-K9AWN5-F1
#
_cell.length_a   1.000
_cell.length_b   1.000
_cell.length_c   1.000
_cell.angle_alpha   90.00
_cell.angle_beta   90.00
_cell.angle_gamma   90.00
#
_symmetry.space_group_name_H-M   'P 1'
#
loop_
_entity.id
_entity.type
_entity.pdbx_description
1 polymer ?
#
loop_
_entity_poly.entity_id
_entity_poly.type
_entity_poly.pdbx_seq_one_letter_code
_entity_poly.pdbx_strand_id
1 'polypeptide(L)' 'MEKCARPNCNCLLGETKVEEAGKVYCSQECVDNCTDEVCECKDCSCATA' A
#
# COMPACT_ATOMS: atom_id res chain seq x y z
N MET A 1 9.94 -11.07 2.54
CA MET A 1 9.50 -9.71 2.20
C MET A 1 8.16 -9.47 2.87
N GLU A 2 8.07 -8.43 3.68
CA GLU A 2 6.80 -8.07 4.35
C GLU A 2 5.81 -7.53 3.33
N LYS A 3 4.50 -7.69 3.59
CA LYS A 3 3.43 -7.18 2.71
C LYS A 3 2.91 -5.86 3.25
N CYS A 4 2.37 -5.04 2.34
CA CYS A 4 1.64 -3.83 2.70
C CYS A 4 0.53 -4.14 3.72
N ALA A 5 0.38 -3.30 4.74
CA ALA A 5 -0.66 -3.42 5.75
C ALA A 5 -2.09 -3.19 5.20
N ARG A 6 -2.22 -2.65 3.98
CA ARG A 6 -3.50 -2.45 3.30
C ARG A 6 -4.06 -3.82 2.87
N PRO A 7 -5.26 -4.23 3.31
CA PRO A 7 -5.78 -5.58 3.10
C PRO A 7 -5.98 -5.97 1.63
N ASN A 8 -6.33 -5.01 0.77
CA ASN A 8 -6.50 -5.22 -0.68
C ASN A 8 -5.25 -4.88 -1.50
N CYS A 9 -4.12 -4.62 -0.84
CA CYS A 9 -2.84 -4.39 -1.48
C CYS A 9 -1.96 -5.63 -1.37
N ASN A 10 -1.48 -6.15 -2.50
CA ASN A 10 -0.58 -7.30 -2.53
C ASN A 10 0.88 -6.92 -2.75
N CYS A 11 1.22 -5.64 -2.61
CA CYS A 11 2.60 -5.18 -2.77
C CYS A 11 3.51 -5.77 -1.73
N LEU A 12 4.70 -6.13 -2.19
CA LEU A 12 5.84 -6.41 -1.33
C LEU A 12 6.43 -5.07 -0.88
N LEU A 13 6.69 -4.95 0.42
CA LEU A 13 7.37 -3.79 0.99
C LEU A 13 8.83 -3.79 0.52
N GLY A 14 9.19 -2.72 -0.18
CA GLY A 14 10.57 -2.43 -0.61
C GLY A 14 11.24 -1.38 0.26
N GLU A 15 12.25 -0.72 -0.28
CA GLU A 15 13.00 0.35 0.41
C GLU A 15 12.16 1.63 0.58
N THR A 16 11.17 1.86 -0.28
CA THR A 16 10.29 3.04 -0.29
C THR A 16 9.03 2.91 0.57
N LYS A 17 9.03 1.99 1.54
CA LYS A 17 7.88 1.75 2.42
C LYS A 17 7.60 2.97 3.33
N VAL A 18 6.33 3.15 3.67
CA VAL A 18 5.83 4.24 4.53
C VAL A 18 5.31 3.65 5.83
N GLU A 19 5.68 4.23 6.97
CA GLU A 19 5.22 3.79 8.30
C GLU A 19 4.25 4.84 8.89
N GLU A 20 3.01 4.42 9.19
CA GLU A 20 1.97 5.30 9.73
C GLU A 20 1.16 4.54 10.80
N ALA A 21 0.93 5.16 11.96
CA ALA A 21 0.25 4.56 13.12
C ALA A 21 0.75 3.14 13.51
N GLY A 22 2.04 2.87 13.34
CA GLY A 22 2.65 1.55 13.64
C GLY A 22 2.33 0.46 12.62
N LYS A 23 1.80 0.82 11.45
CA LYS A 23 1.60 -0.06 10.28
C LYS A 23 2.53 0.36 9.16
N VAL A 24 2.93 -0.60 8.33
CA VAL A 24 3.85 -0.39 7.22
C VAL A 24 3.14 -0.59 5.89
N TYR A 25 3.22 0.40 5.01
CA TYR A 25 2.54 0.48 3.73
C TYR A 25 3.55 0.57 2.59
N CYS A 26 3.16 0.14 1.39
CA CYS A 26 4.05 0.18 0.22
C CYS A 26 4.24 1.59 -0.35
N SER A 27 3.26 2.48 -0.14
CA SER A 27 3.28 3.86 -0.59
C SER A 27 2.30 4.70 0.23
N GLN A 28 2.32 6.02 0.02
CA GLN A 28 1.43 6.95 0.68
C GLN A 28 -0.04 6.73 0.24
N GLU A 29 -0.30 6.36 -1.01
CA GLU A 29 -1.67 6.06 -1.46
C GLU A 29 -2.33 4.96 -0.62
N CYS A 30 -1.56 3.95 -0.21
CA CYS A 30 -2.10 2.87 0.64
C CYS A 30 -2.41 3.33 2.07
N VAL A 31 -1.73 4.35 2.57
CA VAL A 31 -2.07 5.04 3.82
C VAL A 31 -3.38 5.82 3.63
N ASP A 32 -3.48 6.57 2.54
CA ASP A 32 -4.64 7.34 2.12
C ASP A 32 -5.78 6.48 1.53
N ASN A 33 -5.77 5.17 1.79
CA ASN A 33 -6.82 4.22 1.42
C ASN A 33 -7.03 4.00 -0.10
N CYS A 34 -6.10 4.47 -0.94
CA CYS A 34 -6.18 4.44 -2.40
C CYS A 34 -7.50 5.06 -2.91
N THR A 35 -7.93 6.19 -2.35
CA THR A 35 -9.22 6.84 -2.69
C THR A 35 -9.24 7.52 -4.05
N ASP A 36 -8.09 8.03 -4.51
CA ASP A 36 -7.95 8.82 -5.74
C ASP A 36 -7.06 8.09 -6.75
N GLU A 37 -5.90 7.62 -6.28
CA GLU A 37 -4.93 6.86 -7.08
C GLU A 37 -4.61 5.51 -6.42
N VAL A 38 -4.33 4.52 -7.27
CA VAL A 38 -3.84 3.20 -6.83
C VAL A 38 -2.34 3.27 -6.60
N CYS A 39 -1.90 2.45 -5.66
CA CYS A 39 -0.49 2.24 -5.38
C CYS A 39 0.30 1.86 -6.64
N GLU A 40 1.50 2.43 -6.85
CA GLU A 40 2.33 2.21 -8.06
C GLU A 40 2.74 0.75 -8.36
N CYS A 41 2.35 -0.21 -7.51
CA CYS A 41 2.59 -1.61 -7.80
C CYS A 41 1.72 -2.09 -8.97
N LYS A 42 2.35 -2.72 -9.96
CA LYS A 42 1.64 -3.47 -11.01
C LYS A 42 0.65 -4.46 -10.39
N ASP A 43 -0.57 -4.48 -10.91
CA ASP A 43 -1.67 -5.37 -10.49
C ASP A 43 -2.13 -5.16 -9.03
N CYS A 44 -2.06 -3.92 -8.52
CA CYS A 44 -2.60 -3.50 -7.23
C CYS A 44 -4.06 -3.05 -7.33
N SER A 45 -5.00 -3.81 -6.75
CA SER A 45 -6.42 -3.44 -6.68
C SER A 45 -6.79 -2.76 -5.35
N CYS A 46 -5.89 -1.93 -4.78
CA CYS A 46 -6.07 -1.36 -3.44
C CYS A 46 -7.19 -0.30 -3.34
N ALA A 47 -7.59 0.30 -4.47
CA ALA A 47 -8.66 1.30 -4.54
C ALA A 47 -10.06 0.69 -4.52
N THR A 48 -10.22 -0.58 -4.92
CA THR A 48 -11.52 -1.26 -5.03
C THR A 48 -11.95 -1.93 -3.70
N ALA A 49 -11.39 -1.46 -2.59
CA ALA A 49 -11.40 -2.08 -1.26
C ALA A 49 -12.63 -1.80 -0.42
#